data_AF-A0A379CK81-F1
#
_entry.id   AF-A0A379CK81-F1
#
_cell.length_a   1.000
_cell.length_b   1.000
_cell.length_c   1.000
_cell.angle_alpha   90.00
_cell.angle_beta   90.00
_cell.angle_gamma   90.00
#
_symmetry.space_group_name_H-M   'P 1'
#
loop_
_entity.id
_entity.type
_entity.pdbx_description
1 polymer ?
#
loop_
_entity_poly.entity_id
_entity_poly.type
_entity_poly.pdbx_seq_one_letter_code
_entity_poly.pdbx_strand_id
1 'polypeptide(L)'
;MAKIIRNKVNNRAENNPKYFEIKRWINENEDYITAEVINLTTGVTCFLDSRTKERLEWNESGDTKIISMKNILSMLGSSRGLLKSLSLGIVEFFNTGEVYSFEEIIATLGLDFAYAPFDYNITNIDGLIIDSSLDEFDTFCNKLSIDILLLVFSRYLYLKSEGEINDKNKENILSNITGKGYLFENK
;
A
#
# COMPACT_ATOMS: atom_id res chain seq x y z
N MET A 1 -36.30 -22.01 6.51
CA MET A 1 -34.95 -21.44 6.79
C MET A 1 -34.15 -21.50 5.51
N ALA A 2 -33.95 -20.36 4.84
CA ALA A 2 -33.19 -20.31 3.59
C ALA A 2 -31.69 -20.46 3.89
N LYS A 3 -31.04 -21.45 3.28
CA LYS A 3 -29.58 -21.61 3.32
C LYS A 3 -28.95 -20.49 2.50
N ILE A 4 -28.26 -19.58 3.17
CA ILE A 4 -27.40 -18.59 2.51
C ILE A 4 -26.24 -19.36 1.88
N ILE A 5 -26.25 -19.47 0.55
CA ILE A 5 -25.11 -19.95 -0.23
C ILE A 5 -24.11 -18.79 -0.23
N ARG A 6 -23.11 -18.87 0.65
CA ARG A 6 -21.93 -18.00 0.55
C ARG A 6 -21.19 -18.42 -0.72
N ASN A 7 -21.25 -17.58 -1.76
CA ASN A 7 -20.32 -17.66 -2.87
C ASN A 7 -18.92 -17.47 -2.28
N LYS A 8 -18.15 -18.57 -2.21
CA LYS A 8 -16.71 -18.51 -1.96
C LYS A 8 -16.13 -17.63 -3.06
N VAL A 9 -15.60 -16.48 -2.69
CA VAL A 9 -14.67 -15.73 -3.53
C VAL A 9 -13.57 -16.72 -3.89
N ASN A 10 -13.48 -17.10 -5.16
CA ASN A 10 -12.48 -18.06 -5.63
C ASN A 10 -11.10 -17.40 -5.49
N ASN A 11 -10.41 -17.67 -4.38
CA ASN A 11 -8.97 -17.44 -4.21
C ASN A 11 -8.23 -18.32 -5.22
N ARG A 12 -8.11 -17.86 -6.48
CA ARG A 12 -7.36 -18.57 -7.53
C ARG A 12 -5.86 -18.73 -7.20
N ALA A 13 -5.35 -18.05 -6.18
CA ALA A 13 -3.96 -18.15 -5.72
C ALA A 13 -3.64 -19.44 -4.94
N GLU A 14 -4.61 -20.05 -4.24
CA GLU A 14 -4.36 -21.18 -3.32
C GLU A 14 -4.09 -22.53 -4.01
N ASN A 15 -4.14 -22.61 -5.34
CA ASN A 15 -3.86 -23.85 -6.10
C ASN A 15 -2.69 -23.72 -7.10
N ASN A 16 -1.92 -22.62 -7.04
CA ASN A 16 -0.76 -22.44 -7.92
C ASN A 16 0.50 -23.03 -7.25
N PRO A 17 1.15 -24.07 -7.82
CA PRO A 17 2.38 -24.63 -7.26
C PRO A 17 3.47 -23.59 -7.00
N LYS A 18 3.57 -22.57 -7.88
CA LYS A 18 4.53 -21.48 -7.78
C LYS A 18 4.29 -20.60 -6.56
N TYR A 19 3.04 -20.35 -6.18
CA TYR A 19 2.72 -19.58 -4.98
C TYR A 19 3.24 -20.27 -3.71
N PHE A 20 3.06 -21.58 -3.60
CA PHE A 20 3.55 -22.34 -2.44
C PHE A 20 5.07 -22.41 -2.39
N GLU A 21 5.72 -22.50 -3.55
CA GLU A 21 7.16 -22.46 -3.67
C GLU A 21 7.73 -21.13 -3.15
N ILE A 22 7.23 -20.00 -3.67
CA ILE A 22 7.66 -18.66 -3.24
C ILE A 22 7.37 -18.46 -1.76
N LYS A 23 6.17 -18.84 -1.29
CA LYS A 23 5.80 -18.71 0.13
C LYS A 23 6.72 -19.51 1.03
N ARG A 24 7.08 -20.73 0.62
CA ARG A 24 8.03 -21.56 1.37
C ARG A 24 9.40 -20.91 1.41
N TRP A 25 9.92 -20.45 0.27
CA TRP A 25 11.19 -19.75 0.18
C TRP A 25 11.23 -18.47 1.05
N ILE A 26 10.17 -17.65 1.03
CA ILE A 26 10.04 -16.47 1.89
C ILE A 26 10.16 -16.85 3.37
N ASN A 27 9.45 -17.90 3.81
CA ASN A 27 9.47 -18.32 5.21
C ASN A 27 10.83 -18.92 5.62
N GLU A 28 11.49 -19.67 4.74
CA GLU A 28 12.81 -20.25 4.99
C GLU A 28 13.91 -19.18 5.07
N ASN A 29 13.71 -18.02 4.43
CA ASN A 29 14.68 -16.94 4.34
C ASN A 29 14.24 -15.64 5.06
N GLU A 30 13.22 -15.70 5.93
CA GLU A 30 12.60 -14.50 6.53
C GLU A 30 13.58 -13.65 7.38
N ASP A 31 14.63 -14.27 7.91
CA ASP A 31 15.67 -13.62 8.70
C ASP A 31 16.78 -12.99 7.83
N TYR A 32 16.88 -13.33 6.54
CA TYR A 32 17.92 -12.85 5.62
C TYR A 32 17.41 -11.77 4.65
N ILE A 33 16.18 -11.94 4.17
CA ILE A 33 15.54 -10.98 3.28
C ILE A 33 15.19 -9.73 4.08
N THR A 34 15.53 -8.57 3.54
CA THR A 34 15.12 -7.28 4.08
C THR A 34 14.38 -6.49 3.00
N ALA A 35 13.53 -5.55 3.39
CA ALA A 35 12.86 -4.67 2.45
C ALA A 35 12.96 -3.22 2.89
N GLU A 36 13.09 -2.32 1.93
CA GLU A 36 12.86 -0.90 2.18
C GLU A 36 11.35 -0.65 2.26
N VAL A 37 10.94 -0.03 3.35
CA VAL A 37 9.55 0.31 3.61
C VAL A 37 9.43 1.81 3.83
N ILE A 38 8.57 2.45 3.04
CA ILE A 38 8.28 3.88 3.04
C ILE A 38 6.96 4.18 3.75
N ASN A 39 6.91 5.27 4.49
CA ASN A 39 5.67 5.82 5.02
C ASN A 39 4.98 6.72 3.99
N LEU A 40 3.81 6.30 3.53
CA LEU A 40 3.04 7.06 2.54
C LEU A 40 1.95 7.92 3.19
N THR A 41 1.80 7.84 4.52
CA THR A 41 0.87 8.71 5.26
C THR A 41 1.45 10.10 5.48
N THR A 42 0.61 11.05 5.87
CA THR A 42 1.00 12.43 6.19
C THR A 42 1.55 12.59 7.62
N GLY A 43 1.62 11.53 8.42
CA GLY A 43 2.01 11.61 9.83
C GLY A 43 2.87 10.42 10.27
N VAL A 44 3.03 10.28 11.59
CA VAL A 44 3.83 9.20 12.19
C VAL A 44 3.11 7.87 12.02
N THR A 45 3.82 6.84 11.54
CA THR A 45 3.35 5.46 11.53
C THR A 45 4.21 4.61 12.46
N CYS A 46 3.57 3.85 13.35
CA CYS A 46 4.26 2.97 14.30
C CYS A 46 3.77 1.53 14.17
N PHE A 47 4.68 0.59 14.33
CA PHE A 47 4.40 -0.83 14.43
C PHE A 47 5.23 -1.46 15.55
N LEU A 48 4.56 -2.20 16.44
CA LEU A 48 5.23 -3.00 17.47
C LEU A 48 5.17 -4.47 17.05
N ASP A 49 6.32 -5.03 16.71
CA ASP A 49 6.40 -6.40 16.27
C ASP A 49 6.20 -7.36 17.46
N SER A 50 5.11 -8.12 17.42
CA SER A 50 4.80 -9.10 18.46
C SER A 50 5.81 -10.25 18.56
N ARG A 51 6.51 -10.58 17.46
CA ARG A 51 7.50 -11.67 17.34
C ARG A 51 8.87 -11.21 17.82
N THR A 52 9.38 -10.08 17.31
CA THR A 52 10.74 -9.60 17.62
C THR A 52 10.78 -8.66 18.83
N LYS A 53 9.63 -8.15 19.27
CA LYS A 53 9.49 -7.09 20.30
C LYS A 53 10.08 -5.74 19.88
N GLU A 54 10.45 -5.60 18.62
CA GLU A 54 10.99 -4.37 18.08
C GLU A 54 9.89 -3.34 17.84
N ARG A 55 10.17 -2.08 18.19
CA ARG A 55 9.32 -0.94 17.87
C ARG A 55 9.89 -0.26 16.63
N LEU A 56 9.13 -0.33 15.54
CA LEU A 56 9.42 0.32 14.27
C LEU A 56 8.55 1.57 14.16
N GLU A 57 9.16 2.71 13.85
CA GLU A 57 8.49 4.01 13.79
C GLU A 57 9.01 4.79 12.59
N TRP A 58 8.11 5.30 11.77
CA TRP A 58 8.38 6.22 10.66
C TRP A 58 7.84 7.58 11.06
N ASN A 59 8.71 8.58 11.09
CA ASN A 59 8.41 9.86 11.74
C ASN A 59 7.60 10.80 10.85
N GLU A 60 7.75 10.69 9.54
CA GLU A 60 7.12 11.59 8.57
C GLU A 60 6.84 10.90 7.25
N SER A 61 6.11 11.61 6.38
CA SER A 61 5.81 11.15 5.03
C SER A 61 7.11 11.04 4.21
N GLY A 62 7.28 9.94 3.50
CA GLY A 62 8.50 9.67 2.73
C GLY A 62 9.65 9.09 3.55
N ASP A 63 9.56 9.05 4.89
CA ASP A 63 10.55 8.35 5.73
C ASP A 63 10.63 6.88 5.29
N THR A 64 11.84 6.35 5.13
CA THR A 64 12.08 4.97 4.73
C THR A 64 12.91 4.22 5.76
N LYS A 65 12.63 2.92 5.90
CA LYS A 65 13.36 2.03 6.79
C LYS A 65 13.57 0.67 6.16
N ILE A 66 14.75 0.12 6.35
CA ILE A 66 15.04 -1.27 6.02
C ILE A 66 14.60 -2.13 7.19
N ILE A 67 13.66 -3.04 6.95
CA ILE A 67 13.16 -3.99 7.95
C ILE A 67 13.27 -5.42 7.43
N SER A 68 13.30 -6.40 8.33
CA SER A 68 13.37 -7.81 7.92
C SER A 68 12.04 -8.30 7.33
N MET A 69 12.11 -9.29 6.44
CA MET A 69 10.92 -9.99 5.96
C MET A 69 10.11 -10.60 7.11
N LYS A 70 10.76 -11.04 8.18
CA LYS A 70 10.11 -11.46 9.42
C LYS A 70 9.22 -10.39 10.04
N ASN A 71 9.66 -9.12 10.05
CA ASN A 71 8.83 -8.01 10.50
C ASN A 71 7.63 -7.80 9.57
N ILE A 72 7.82 -7.89 8.26
CA ILE A 72 6.75 -7.77 7.25
C ILE A 72 5.70 -8.87 7.47
N LEU A 73 6.13 -10.12 7.63
CA LEU A 73 5.23 -11.26 7.90
C LEU A 73 4.48 -11.08 9.23
N SER A 74 5.15 -10.56 10.27
CA SER A 74 4.53 -10.20 11.54
C SER A 74 3.45 -9.12 11.37
N MET A 75 3.75 -8.10 10.56
CA MET A 75 2.84 -7.00 10.24
C MET A 75 1.63 -7.51 9.45
N LEU A 76 1.82 -8.40 8.48
CA LEU A 76 0.71 -9.06 7.75
C LEU A 76 -0.18 -9.91 8.67
N GLY A 77 0.36 -10.46 9.76
CA GLY A 77 -0.41 -11.21 10.75
C GLY A 77 -1.21 -10.32 11.70
N SER A 78 -0.60 -9.25 12.21
CA SER A 78 -1.11 -8.47 13.35
C SER A 78 -1.60 -7.06 13.02
N SER A 79 -1.16 -6.49 11.89
CA SER A 79 -1.43 -5.11 11.49
C SER A 79 -1.52 -4.96 9.97
N ARG A 80 -2.12 -5.96 9.30
CA ARG A 80 -2.18 -6.06 7.83
C ARG A 80 -2.69 -4.80 7.13
N GLY A 81 -3.54 -4.03 7.83
CA GLY A 81 -4.08 -2.77 7.33
C GLY A 81 -2.99 -1.82 6.89
N LEU A 82 -1.86 -1.74 7.62
CA LEU A 82 -0.75 -0.84 7.29
C LEU A 82 -0.19 -1.07 5.88
N LEU A 83 -0.03 -2.34 5.47
CA LEU A 83 0.49 -2.70 4.14
C LEU A 83 -0.63 -2.74 3.09
N LYS A 84 -1.84 -3.16 3.47
CA LYS A 84 -2.97 -3.31 2.55
C LYS A 84 -3.58 -1.99 2.10
N SER A 85 -3.57 -0.97 2.96
CA SER A 85 -4.00 0.38 2.60
C SER A 85 -2.87 1.25 2.05
N LEU A 86 -1.65 0.69 1.93
CA LEU A 86 -0.43 1.43 1.65
C LEU A 86 -0.13 2.56 2.64
N SER A 87 -0.56 2.48 3.91
CA SER A 87 -0.01 3.40 4.92
C SER A 87 1.51 3.23 5.05
N LEU A 88 1.96 1.98 4.99
CA LEU A 88 3.35 1.61 4.73
C LEU A 88 3.43 0.89 3.39
N GLY A 89 4.37 1.32 2.57
CA GLY A 89 4.64 0.73 1.27
C GLY A 89 6.00 0.07 1.23
N ILE A 90 6.13 -1.07 0.56
CA ILE A 90 7.39 -1.76 0.31
C ILE A 90 7.92 -1.23 -1.01
N VAL A 91 9.13 -0.70 -1.03
CA VAL A 91 9.74 -0.10 -2.24
C VAL A 91 10.58 -1.13 -2.98
N GLU A 92 11.41 -1.87 -2.24
CA GLU A 92 12.36 -2.82 -2.79
C GLU A 92 12.65 -3.94 -1.80
N PHE A 93 12.97 -5.14 -2.32
CA PHE A 93 13.50 -6.25 -1.52
C PHE A 93 14.99 -6.42 -1.77
N PHE A 94 15.77 -6.51 -0.70
CA PHE A 94 17.19 -6.83 -0.74
C PHE A 94 17.43 -8.28 -0.34
N ASN A 95 18.62 -8.78 -0.67
CA ASN A 95 19.08 -10.12 -0.29
C ASN A 95 18.16 -11.25 -0.80
N THR A 96 17.45 -11.02 -1.90
CA THR A 96 16.59 -12.03 -2.54
C THR A 96 17.37 -13.00 -3.42
N GLY A 97 18.61 -12.67 -3.78
CA GLY A 97 19.40 -13.43 -4.75
C GLY A 97 18.76 -13.49 -6.14
N GLU A 98 17.86 -12.55 -6.44
CA GLU A 98 17.08 -12.48 -7.70
C GLU A 98 16.29 -13.77 -7.99
N VAL A 99 15.97 -14.55 -6.96
CA VAL A 99 15.25 -15.82 -7.11
C VAL A 99 13.81 -15.60 -7.62
N TYR A 100 13.17 -14.52 -7.17
CA TYR A 100 11.82 -14.12 -7.57
C TYR A 100 11.74 -12.62 -7.78
N SER A 101 10.83 -12.18 -8.67
CA SER A 101 10.61 -10.76 -8.92
C SER A 101 9.90 -10.07 -7.75
N PHE A 102 9.98 -8.73 -7.71
CA PHE A 102 9.28 -7.92 -6.72
C PHE A 102 7.76 -8.20 -6.75
N GLU A 103 7.17 -8.23 -7.94
CA GLU A 103 5.74 -8.48 -8.16
C GLU A 103 5.33 -9.88 -7.68
N GLU A 104 6.18 -10.89 -7.92
CA GLU A 104 5.93 -12.27 -7.47
C GLU A 104 5.92 -12.37 -5.95
N ILE A 105 6.84 -11.67 -5.27
CA ILE A 105 6.89 -11.61 -3.81
C ILE A 105 5.68 -10.83 -3.29
N ILE A 106 5.39 -9.65 -3.81
CA ILE A 106 4.22 -8.83 -3.42
C ILE A 106 2.90 -9.60 -3.60
N ALA A 107 2.73 -10.31 -4.72
CA ALA A 107 1.56 -11.15 -4.96
C ALA A 107 1.49 -12.31 -3.96
N THR A 108 2.63 -12.92 -3.62
CA THR A 108 2.68 -14.01 -2.63
C THR A 108 2.33 -13.52 -1.22
N LEU A 109 2.70 -12.28 -0.89
CA LEU A 109 2.30 -11.59 0.34
C LEU A 109 0.82 -11.16 0.34
N GLY A 110 0.12 -11.29 -0.79
CA GLY A 110 -1.30 -10.92 -0.93
C GLY A 110 -1.53 -9.41 -0.92
N LEU A 111 -0.57 -8.67 -1.47
CA LEU A 111 -0.57 -7.21 -1.58
C LEU A 111 -0.72 -6.72 -3.03
N ASP A 112 -0.76 -7.61 -4.02
CA ASP A 112 -0.92 -7.31 -5.46
C ASP A 112 -1.99 -6.25 -5.75
N PHE A 113 -3.17 -6.37 -5.14
CA PHE A 113 -4.28 -5.45 -5.35
C PHE A 113 -3.94 -4.00 -4.97
N ALA A 114 -3.01 -3.80 -4.02
CA ALA A 114 -2.61 -2.48 -3.56
C ALA A 114 -1.56 -1.85 -4.46
N TYR A 115 -0.66 -2.65 -5.05
CA TYR A 115 0.48 -2.17 -5.84
C TYR A 115 0.19 -2.08 -7.34
N ALA A 116 -0.66 -2.96 -7.87
CA ALA A 116 -0.97 -3.00 -9.30
C ALA A 116 -1.47 -1.66 -9.88
N PRO A 117 -2.29 -0.84 -9.17
CA PRO A 117 -2.68 0.48 -9.67
C PRO A 117 -1.52 1.47 -9.88
N PHE A 118 -0.38 1.25 -9.21
CA PHE A 118 0.83 2.08 -9.25
C PHE A 118 1.89 1.53 -10.20
N ASP A 119 1.58 0.47 -10.95
CA ASP A 119 2.57 -0.28 -11.71
C ASP A 119 3.75 -0.71 -10.83
N TYR A 120 3.43 -1.10 -9.59
CA TYR A 120 4.38 -1.48 -8.54
C TYR A 120 5.39 -0.41 -8.10
N ASN A 121 5.26 0.84 -8.57
CA ASN A 121 6.06 1.98 -8.13
C ASN A 121 5.22 2.96 -7.29
N ILE A 122 5.16 2.69 -5.99
CA ILE A 122 4.35 3.45 -5.02
C ILE A 122 5.01 4.75 -4.52
N THR A 123 6.29 5.00 -4.80
CA THR A 123 6.97 6.22 -4.33
C THR A 123 6.52 7.46 -5.09
N ASN A 124 5.92 7.28 -6.28
CA ASN A 124 5.49 8.35 -7.16
C ASN A 124 4.03 8.82 -6.94
N ILE A 125 3.47 8.62 -5.73
CA ILE A 125 2.10 9.08 -5.43
C ILE A 125 1.95 10.60 -5.64
N ASP A 126 2.95 11.39 -5.23
CA ASP A 126 2.88 12.85 -5.37
C ASP A 126 2.92 13.28 -6.83
N GLY A 127 3.79 12.68 -7.65
CA GLY A 127 3.83 12.93 -9.09
C GLY A 127 2.52 12.51 -9.77
N LEU A 128 1.91 11.39 -9.35
CA LEU A 128 0.57 11.00 -9.81
C LEU A 128 -0.52 12.01 -9.40
N ILE A 129 -0.38 12.67 -8.25
CA ILE A 129 -1.35 13.68 -7.80
C ILE A 129 -1.14 15.01 -8.52
N ILE A 130 0.10 15.46 -8.64
CA ILE A 130 0.48 16.79 -9.14
C ILE A 130 0.52 16.80 -10.67
N ASP A 131 1.34 15.91 -11.25
CA ASP A 131 1.76 15.99 -12.65
C ASP A 131 0.82 15.29 -13.62
N SER A 132 -0.03 14.38 -13.15
CA SER A 132 -0.95 13.65 -14.03
C SER A 132 -1.99 14.58 -14.65
N SER A 133 -2.41 14.27 -15.87
CA SER A 133 -3.61 14.88 -16.45
C SER A 133 -4.87 14.50 -15.65
N LEU A 134 -5.97 15.21 -15.90
CA LEU A 134 -7.25 14.94 -15.23
C LEU A 134 -7.78 13.53 -15.55
N ASP A 135 -7.70 13.11 -16.81
CA ASP A 135 -8.18 11.79 -17.25
C ASP A 135 -7.33 10.66 -16.66
N GLU A 136 -6.00 10.85 -16.57
CA GLU A 136 -5.10 9.92 -15.90
C GLU A 136 -5.41 9.83 -14.41
N PHE A 137 -5.65 10.97 -13.75
CA PHE A 137 -5.98 11.00 -12.33
C PHE A 137 -7.31 10.31 -12.01
N ASP A 138 -8.35 10.55 -12.82
CA ASP A 138 -9.65 9.89 -12.69
C ASP A 138 -9.52 8.37 -12.88
N THR A 139 -8.83 7.96 -13.95
CA THR A 139 -8.56 6.55 -14.24
C THR A 139 -7.79 5.88 -13.10
N PHE A 140 -6.79 6.57 -12.55
CA PHE A 140 -6.02 6.12 -11.42
C PHE A 140 -6.91 5.95 -10.18
N CYS A 141 -7.66 6.97 -9.78
CA CYS A 141 -8.56 6.94 -8.62
C CYS A 141 -9.59 5.80 -8.71
N ASN A 142 -10.15 5.56 -9.90
CA ASN A 142 -11.15 4.51 -10.12
C ASN A 142 -10.59 3.08 -10.01
N LYS A 143 -9.26 2.89 -10.09
CA LYS A 143 -8.60 1.59 -9.88
C LYS A 143 -8.27 1.31 -8.41
N LEU A 144 -8.32 2.32 -7.54
CA LEU A 144 -7.93 2.20 -6.14
C LEU A 144 -9.04 1.61 -5.28
N SER A 145 -8.63 0.89 -4.23
CA SER A 145 -9.53 0.60 -3.12
C SER A 145 -9.83 1.87 -2.33
N ILE A 146 -10.96 1.91 -1.63
CA ILE A 146 -11.35 3.08 -0.82
C ILE A 146 -10.28 3.44 0.23
N ASP A 147 -9.60 2.46 0.82
CA ASP A 147 -8.57 2.69 1.84
C ASP A 147 -7.35 3.42 1.25
N ILE A 148 -6.92 3.02 0.05
CA ILE A 148 -5.81 3.69 -0.66
C ILE A 148 -6.27 5.06 -1.18
N LEU A 149 -7.51 5.17 -1.64
CA LEU A 149 -8.05 6.47 -2.07
C LEU A 149 -8.11 7.48 -0.92
N LEU A 150 -8.42 7.04 0.30
CA LEU A 150 -8.36 7.91 1.48
C LEU A 150 -6.93 8.36 1.81
N LEU A 151 -5.94 7.53 1.54
CA LEU A 151 -4.52 7.91 1.64
C LEU A 151 -4.18 8.99 0.60
N VAL A 152 -4.53 8.76 -0.67
CA VAL A 152 -4.34 9.74 -1.76
C VAL A 152 -5.06 11.05 -1.45
N PHE A 153 -6.29 10.98 -0.94
CA PHE A 153 -7.07 12.13 -0.49
C PHE A 153 -6.35 12.91 0.62
N SER A 154 -5.84 12.22 1.64
CA SER A 154 -5.07 12.86 2.71
C SER A 154 -3.81 13.51 2.19
N ARG A 155 -3.12 12.87 1.24
CA ARG A 155 -1.90 13.42 0.63
C ARG A 155 -2.22 14.65 -0.22
N TYR A 156 -3.30 14.62 -1.00
CA TYR A 156 -3.79 15.78 -1.74
C TYR A 156 -4.05 16.97 -0.80
N LEU A 157 -4.75 16.77 0.32
CA LEU A 157 -5.04 17.86 1.27
C LEU A 157 -3.78 18.47 1.89
N TYR A 158 -2.75 17.66 2.10
CA TYR A 158 -1.44 18.10 2.55
C TYR A 158 -0.73 18.91 1.45
N LEU A 159 -0.63 18.38 0.23
CA LEU A 159 -0.03 19.12 -0.90
C LEU A 159 -0.74 20.47 -1.13
N LYS A 160 -2.07 20.52 -0.96
CA LYS A 160 -2.85 21.77 -1.01
C LYS A 160 -2.52 22.73 0.14
N SER A 161 -2.23 22.22 1.35
CA SER A 161 -1.82 23.09 2.48
C SER A 161 -0.46 23.72 2.24
N GLU A 162 0.44 22.98 1.61
CA GLU A 162 1.78 23.44 1.28
C GLU A 162 1.81 24.35 0.03
N GLY A 163 0.68 24.45 -0.70
CA GLY A 163 0.58 25.27 -1.91
C GLY A 163 1.14 24.61 -3.17
N GLU A 164 1.44 23.31 -3.12
CA GLU A 164 2.01 22.53 -4.23
C GLU A 164 0.96 22.12 -5.28
N ILE A 165 -0.33 22.15 -4.90
CA ILE A 165 -1.43 21.84 -5.82
C ILE A 165 -2.65 22.73 -5.57
N ASN A 166 -3.33 23.11 -6.66
CA ASN A 166 -4.59 23.84 -6.63
C ASN A 166 -5.43 23.47 -7.88
N ASP A 167 -5.98 22.25 -7.90
CA ASP A 167 -6.77 21.73 -9.02
C ASP A 167 -8.18 21.33 -8.58
N LYS A 168 -9.14 22.23 -8.79
CA LYS A 168 -10.55 22.03 -8.43
C LYS A 168 -11.20 20.83 -9.13
N ASN A 169 -10.73 20.43 -10.30
CA ASN A 169 -11.31 19.28 -10.99
C ASN A 169 -10.88 17.98 -10.31
N LYS A 170 -9.61 17.87 -9.91
CA LYS A 170 -9.12 16.75 -9.09
C LYS A 170 -9.79 16.72 -7.71
N GLU A 171 -10.06 17.88 -7.10
CA GLU A 171 -10.85 17.98 -5.86
C GLU A 171 -12.27 17.42 -6.04
N ASN A 172 -12.94 17.73 -7.15
CA ASN A 172 -14.27 17.22 -7.43
C ASN A 172 -14.28 15.69 -7.61
N ILE A 173 -13.29 15.11 -8.29
CA ILE A 173 -13.12 13.65 -8.42
C ILE A 173 -13.01 13.02 -7.02
N LEU A 174 -12.06 13.51 -6.23
CA LEU A 174 -11.83 13.03 -4.88
C LEU A 174 -13.06 13.18 -3.97
N SER A 175 -13.76 14.31 -4.06
CA SER A 175 -14.98 14.60 -3.30
C SER A 175 -16.10 13.63 -3.63
N ASN A 176 -16.32 13.38 -4.92
CA ASN A 176 -17.40 12.51 -5.40
C ASN A 176 -17.18 11.06 -4.98
N ILE A 177 -15.95 10.57 -5.04
CA ILE A 177 -15.65 9.17 -4.71
C ILE A 177 -15.58 8.96 -3.20
N THR A 178 -14.97 9.87 -2.44
CA THR A 178 -14.78 9.70 -0.99
C THR A 178 -15.97 10.17 -0.15
N GLY A 179 -16.84 11.03 -0.70
CA GLY A 179 -17.90 11.72 0.05
C GLY A 179 -17.37 12.76 1.05
N LYS A 180 -16.09 13.15 0.96
CA LYS A 180 -15.41 14.05 1.91
C LYS A 180 -15.15 15.45 1.38
N GLY A 181 -15.96 15.92 0.42
CA GLY A 181 -15.76 17.22 -0.23
C GLY A 181 -15.75 18.43 0.72
N TYR A 182 -16.45 18.35 1.86
CA TYR A 182 -16.47 19.38 2.89
C TYR A 182 -15.07 19.72 3.45
N LEU A 183 -14.07 18.85 3.29
CA LEU A 183 -12.69 19.12 3.71
C LEU A 183 -11.93 20.05 2.76
N PHE A 184 -12.42 20.27 1.53
CA PHE A 184 -11.86 21.24 0.60
C PHE A 184 -12.39 22.66 0.80
N GLU A 185 -13.53 22.82 1.49
CA GLU A 185 -14.22 24.11 1.69
C GLU A 185 -13.60 24.96 2.81
N ASN A 186 -12.78 24.36 3.69
CA ASN A 186 -12.24 24.99 4.90
C ASN A 186 -10.85 25.65 4.74
N LYS A 187 -10.43 26.04 3.53
CA LYS A 187 -9.15 26.73 3.30
C LYS A 187 -9.25 27.85 2.29
#